data_AF-A0A967KKX8-F1
#
_entry.id   AF-A0A967KKX8-F1
#
_cell.length_a   1.000
_cell.length_b   1.000
_cell.length_c   1.000
_cell.angle_alpha   90.00
_cell.angle_beta   90.00
_cell.angle_gamma   90.00
#
_symmetry.space_group_name_H-M   'P 1'
#
loop_
_entity.id
_entity.type
_entity.pdbx_description
1 polymer ?
#
loop_
_entity_poly.entity_id
_entity_poly.type
_entity_poly.pdbx_seq_one_letter_code
_entity_poly.pdbx_strand_id
1 'polypeptide(L)'
;MQTTLRRLGKMGWLIVLVSIVMASSCQTKTHRQSEGIQLEPVAFSDAQWTGIAISQEGRLFVNYPRWSVNVPLSVAELKNGDPVPYPNDLMNNWKPG
;
A
#
# COMPACT_ATOMS: atom_id res chain seq x y z
N MET A 1 25.29 9.82 65.21
CA MET A 1 25.35 10.54 63.91
C MET A 1 25.88 9.64 62.78
N GLN A 2 25.36 8.42 62.61
CA GLN A 2 25.74 7.48 61.52
C GLN A 2 24.53 6.90 60.75
N THR A 3 23.31 7.19 61.21
CA THR A 3 22.06 6.68 60.62
C THR A 3 21.59 7.48 59.39
N THR A 4 22.06 8.72 59.24
CA THR A 4 21.71 9.60 58.11
C THR A 4 22.46 9.26 56.82
N LEU A 5 23.72 8.82 56.91
CA LEU A 5 24.56 8.53 55.73
C LEU A 5 24.12 7.25 55.00
N ARG A 6 23.58 6.25 55.72
CA ARG A 6 23.04 5.01 55.12
C ARG A 6 21.69 5.19 54.41
N ARG A 7 20.92 6.22 54.77
CA ARG A 7 19.62 6.55 54.13
C ARG A 7 19.82 7.16 52.74
N LEU A 8 20.91 7.91 52.53
CA LEU A 8 21.20 8.57 51.26
C LEU A 8 21.53 7.57 50.15
N GLY A 9 22.28 6.50 50.45
CA GLY A 9 22.58 5.43 49.48
C GLY A 9 21.38 4.56 49.12
N LYS A 10 20.49 4.28 50.09
CA LYS A 10 19.24 3.53 49.83
C LYS A 10 18.24 4.32 48.98
N MET A 11 18.18 5.64 49.16
CA MET A 11 17.32 6.53 48.36
C MET A 11 17.80 6.62 46.91
N GLY A 12 19.12 6.69 46.69
CA GLY A 12 19.70 6.65 45.35
C GLY A 12 19.39 5.34 44.61
N TRP A 13 19.45 4.21 45.31
CA TRP A 13 19.13 2.91 44.72
C TRP A 13 17.63 2.76 44.39
N LEU A 14 16.76 3.32 45.23
CA LEU A 14 15.31 3.34 44.99
C LEU A 14 14.96 4.18 43.75
N ILE A 15 15.60 5.34 43.57
CA ILE A 15 15.39 6.20 42.41
C ILE A 15 15.83 5.50 41.12
N VAL A 16 16.98 4.83 41.13
CA VAL A 16 17.47 4.04 39.99
C VAL A 16 16.48 2.92 39.61
N LEU A 17 15.95 2.20 40.61
CA LEU A 17 14.96 1.14 40.36
C LEU A 17 13.64 1.67 39.78
N VAL A 18 13.15 2.82 40.25
CA VAL A 18 11.92 3.44 39.73
C VAL A 18 12.10 3.92 38.29
N SER A 19 13.27 4.48 37.93
CA SER A 19 13.58 4.90 36.56
C SER A 19 13.62 3.72 35.58
N ILE A 20 14.12 2.56 36.01
CA ILE A 20 14.18 1.34 35.18
C ILE A 20 12.76 0.81 34.87
N VAL A 21 11.84 0.89 35.82
CA VAL A 21 10.44 0.45 35.63
C VAL A 21 9.69 1.34 34.64
N MET A 22 9.90 2.66 34.68
CA MET A 22 9.25 3.61 33.75
C MET A 22 9.71 3.44 32.29
N ALA A 23 10.96 3.06 32.05
CA ALA A 23 11.49 2.82 30.71
C ALA A 23 10.83 1.61 30.00
N SER A 24 10.19 0.71 30.75
CA SER A 24 9.52 -0.48 30.20
C SER A 24 8.11 -0.22 29.65
N SER A 25 7.57 1.00 29.81
CA SER A 25 6.19 1.34 29.40
C SER A 25 6.06 1.78 27.93
N CYS A 26 7.16 1.83 27.17
CA CYS A 26 7.12 1.99 25.72
C CYS A 26 6.83 0.65 25.04
N GLN A 27 5.57 0.22 25.08
CA GLN A 27 5.11 -0.87 24.24
C GLN A 27 4.66 -0.30 22.89
N THR A 28 5.62 -0.07 21.99
CA THR A 28 5.33 0.24 20.58
C THR A 28 4.48 -0.90 20.04
N LYS A 29 3.23 -0.62 19.68
CA LYS A 29 2.35 -1.57 19.00
C LYS A 29 3.05 -1.97 17.69
N THR A 30 3.66 -3.14 17.67
CA THR A 30 4.12 -3.77 16.43
C THR A 30 2.88 -4.03 15.60
N HIS A 31 2.67 -3.22 14.57
CA HIS A 31 1.70 -3.51 13.54
C HIS A 31 2.07 -4.89 13.01
N ARG A 32 1.15 -5.86 13.06
CA ARG A 32 1.35 -7.19 12.48
C ARG A 32 1.57 -6.97 10.98
N GLN A 33 2.83 -6.88 10.57
CA GLN A 33 3.22 -6.94 9.19
C GLN A 33 2.90 -8.36 8.77
N SER A 34 1.84 -8.53 7.98
CA SER A 34 1.60 -9.78 7.26
C SER A 34 2.93 -10.19 6.65
N GLU A 35 3.38 -11.43 6.86
CA GLU A 35 4.48 -11.98 6.07
C GLU A 35 4.17 -11.65 4.60
N GLY A 36 5.07 -10.87 4.00
CA GLY A 36 4.70 -9.85 3.03
C GLY A 36 4.19 -10.45 1.73
N ILE A 37 2.91 -10.21 1.41
CA ILE A 37 2.44 -10.35 0.04
C ILE A 37 3.20 -9.30 -0.78
N GLN A 38 4.14 -9.77 -1.60
CA GLN A 38 4.86 -8.93 -2.53
C GLN A 38 3.99 -8.76 -3.78
N LEU A 39 3.63 -7.52 -4.07
CA LEU A 39 2.90 -7.19 -5.29
C LEU A 39 3.90 -7.06 -6.44
N GLU A 40 3.62 -7.72 -7.55
CA GLU A 40 4.35 -7.56 -8.80
C GLU A 40 3.62 -6.55 -9.69
N PRO A 41 4.28 -5.48 -10.14
CA PRO A 41 3.68 -4.54 -11.08
C PRO A 41 3.54 -5.19 -12.46
N VAL A 42 2.30 -5.36 -12.92
CA VAL A 42 1.98 -5.97 -14.23
C VAL A 42 1.76 -4.95 -15.35
N ALA A 43 1.33 -3.73 -15.00
CA ALA A 43 1.07 -2.64 -15.93
C ALA A 43 0.89 -1.31 -15.16
N PHE A 44 1.10 -0.20 -15.86
CA PHE A 44 0.83 1.15 -15.37
C PHE A 44 0.00 1.91 -16.41
N SER A 45 -0.74 2.92 -15.96
CA SER A 45 -1.52 3.78 -16.86
C SER A 45 -1.60 5.18 -16.28
N ASP A 46 -1.38 6.19 -17.12
CA ASP A 46 -1.58 7.59 -16.76
C ASP A 46 -3.06 7.95 -16.64
N ALA A 47 -3.93 7.21 -17.33
CA ALA A 47 -5.38 7.35 -17.24
C ALA A 47 -5.99 6.37 -16.24
N GLN A 48 -7.03 6.81 -15.54
CA GLN A 48 -7.71 6.00 -14.54
C GLN A 48 -8.56 4.89 -15.20
N TRP A 49 -8.30 3.64 -14.78
CA TRP A 49 -9.16 2.52 -15.12
C TRP A 49 -10.39 2.44 -14.20
N THR A 50 -11.49 1.97 -14.74
CA THR A 50 -12.74 1.70 -13.99
C THR A 50 -13.03 0.21 -13.85
N GLY A 51 -12.29 -0.65 -14.55
CA GLY A 51 -12.46 -2.09 -14.48
C GLY A 51 -11.25 -2.85 -15.00
N ILE A 52 -11.05 -4.03 -14.44
CA ILE A 52 -10.05 -5.01 -14.85
C ILE A 52 -10.70 -6.39 -14.93
N ALA A 53 -10.31 -7.21 -15.91
CA ALA A 53 -10.74 -8.60 -16.04
C ALA A 53 -9.57 -9.46 -16.54
N ILE A 54 -9.61 -10.74 -16.17
CA ILE A 54 -8.65 -11.77 -16.65
C ILE A 54 -9.48 -12.88 -17.29
N SER A 55 -9.17 -13.26 -18.53
CA SER A 55 -9.81 -14.40 -19.19
C SER A 55 -9.31 -15.73 -18.65
N GLN A 56 -9.98 -16.84 -19.00
CA GLN A 56 -9.52 -18.18 -18.63
C GLN A 56 -8.12 -18.49 -19.20
N GLU A 57 -7.79 -17.91 -20.34
CA GLU A 57 -6.48 -18.01 -21.00
C GLU A 57 -5.46 -17.01 -20.44
N GLY A 58 -5.80 -16.25 -19.40
CA GLY A 58 -4.90 -15.30 -18.75
C GLY A 58 -4.76 -13.95 -19.45
N ARG A 59 -5.64 -13.62 -20.42
CA ARG A 59 -5.62 -12.31 -21.10
C ARG A 59 -6.15 -11.24 -20.17
N LEU A 60 -5.41 -10.14 -20.01
CA LEU A 60 -5.76 -9.01 -19.16
C LEU A 60 -6.51 -7.95 -19.94
N PHE A 61 -7.62 -7.45 -19.39
CA PHE A 61 -8.41 -6.40 -20.01
C PHE A 61 -8.67 -5.25 -19.04
N VAL A 62 -8.70 -4.03 -19.56
CA VAL A 62 -8.96 -2.81 -18.79
C VAL A 62 -10.01 -1.92 -19.47
N ASN A 63 -10.79 -1.20 -18.67
CA ASN A 63 -11.77 -0.22 -19.15
C ASN A 63 -11.30 1.22 -18.89
N TYR A 64 -11.31 2.02 -19.95
CA TYR A 64 -11.09 3.46 -19.96
C TYR A 64 -12.44 4.15 -20.26
N PRO A 65 -13.09 4.76 -19.26
CA PRO A 65 -14.42 5.33 -19.44
C PRO A 65 -14.36 6.59 -20.32
N ARG A 66 -15.34 6.78 -21.22
CA ARG A 66 -15.40 7.94 -22.13
C ARG A 66 -15.96 9.23 -21.52
N TRP A 67 -16.25 9.25 -20.22
CA TRP A 67 -16.75 10.47 -19.54
C TRP A 67 -15.65 11.51 -19.27
N SER A 68 -14.38 11.16 -19.48
CA SER A 68 -13.23 12.05 -19.32
C SER A 68 -12.83 12.63 -20.67
N VAL A 69 -12.24 13.83 -20.65
CA VAL A 69 -11.59 14.40 -21.84
C VAL A 69 -10.38 13.55 -22.25
N ASN A 70 -10.12 13.46 -23.56
CA ASN A 70 -8.94 12.78 -24.13
C ASN A 70 -8.77 11.30 -23.79
N VAL A 71 -9.85 10.52 -23.92
CA VAL A 71 -9.81 9.06 -23.71
C VAL A 71 -9.27 8.36 -24.96
N PRO A 72 -8.05 7.79 -24.92
CA PRO A 72 -7.35 7.29 -26.11
C PRO A 72 -8.03 6.05 -26.72
N LEU A 73 -8.66 5.24 -25.87
CA LEU A 73 -9.38 4.01 -26.21
C LEU A 73 -10.40 3.72 -25.10
N SER A 74 -11.40 2.86 -25.32
CA SER A 74 -12.45 2.52 -24.34
C SER A 74 -12.20 1.19 -23.63
N VAL A 75 -11.90 0.13 -24.38
CA VAL A 75 -11.52 -1.18 -23.84
C VAL A 75 -10.19 -1.60 -24.45
N ALA A 76 -9.24 -2.03 -23.63
CA ALA A 76 -7.98 -2.59 -24.11
C ALA A 76 -7.73 -3.98 -23.52
N GLU A 77 -7.03 -4.78 -24.31
CA GLU A 77 -6.25 -5.92 -23.83
C GLU A 77 -4.84 -5.43 -23.49
N LEU A 78 -4.31 -5.80 -22.33
CA LEU A 78 -2.92 -5.54 -21.97
C LEU A 78 -2.03 -6.63 -22.57
N LYS A 79 -1.15 -6.26 -23.49
CA LYS A 79 -0.14 -7.15 -24.07
C LYS A 79 1.23 -6.68 -23.63
N ASN A 80 1.91 -7.47 -22.81
CA ASN A 80 3.20 -7.11 -22.19
C ASN A 80 3.13 -5.77 -21.40
N GLY A 81 1.99 -5.48 -20.79
CA GLY A 81 1.75 -4.23 -20.05
C GLY A 81 1.24 -3.07 -20.91
N ASP A 82 1.32 -3.17 -22.23
CA ASP A 82 0.85 -2.13 -23.15
C ASP A 82 -0.63 -2.31 -23.52
N PRO A 83 -1.44 -1.23 -23.51
CA PRO A 83 -2.85 -1.31 -23.86
C PRO A 83 -3.06 -1.37 -25.38
N VAL A 84 -3.69 -2.45 -25.84
CA VAL A 84 -4.07 -2.65 -27.24
C VAL A 84 -5.60 -2.62 -27.37
N PRO A 85 -6.18 -1.80 -28.27
CA PRO A 85 -7.62 -1.69 -28.42
C PRO A 85 -8.32 -3.04 -28.65
N TYR A 86 -9.36 -3.31 -27.86
CA TYR A 86 -10.16 -4.53 -27.98
C TYR A 86 -11.60 -4.20 -28.41
N PRO A 87 -12.23 -5.02 -29.27
CA PRO A 87 -11.61 -6.13 -30.02
C PRO A 87 -10.74 -5.68 -31.19
N ASN A 88 -10.89 -4.44 -31.64
CA ASN A 88 -10.12 -3.81 -32.70
C ASN A 88 -10.32 -2.29 -32.67
N ASP A 89 -9.48 -1.56 -33.41
CA ASP A 89 -9.53 -0.10 -33.47
C ASP A 89 -10.86 0.45 -33.98
N LEU A 90 -11.50 -0.22 -34.96
CA LEU A 90 -12.75 0.25 -35.56
C LEU A 90 -13.87 0.33 -34.52
N MET A 91 -14.07 -0.74 -33.75
CA MET A 91 -15.06 -0.77 -32.68
C MET A 91 -14.68 0.16 -31.52
N ASN A 92 -13.39 0.34 -31.30
CA ASN A 92 -12.89 1.22 -30.26
C ASN A 92 -12.94 2.70 -30.66
N ASN A 93 -13.24 3.05 -31.91
CA ASN A 93 -13.30 4.45 -32.37
C ASN A 93 -14.73 5.03 -32.42
N TRP A 94 -15.63 4.51 -31.58
CA TRP A 94 -16.96 5.08 -31.44
C TRP A 94 -16.91 6.55 -31.00
N LYS A 95 -17.78 7.38 -31.59
CA LYS A 95 -17.95 8.80 -31.24
C LYS A 95 -19.40 9.08 -30.84
N PRO A 96 -19.64 9.99 -29.88
CA PRO A 96 -20.97 10.53 -29.63
C PRO A 96 -21.57 11.11 -30.92
N GLY A 97 -22.87 10.90 -31.12
CA GLY A 97 -23.63 11.45 -32.25
C GLY A 97 -24.07 12.89 -32.05
#